data_AF-A0A7J5AGQ4-F1
#
_entry.id   AF-A0A7J5AGQ4-F1
#
_cell.length_a   1.000
_cell.length_b   1.000
_cell.length_c   1.000
_cell.angle_alpha   90.00
_cell.angle_beta   90.00
_cell.angle_gamma   90.00
#
_symmetry.space_group_name_H-M   'P 1'
#
loop_
_entity.id
_entity.type
_entity.pdbx_description
1 polymer ?
#
loop_
_entity_poly.entity_id
_entity_poly.type
_entity_poly.pdbx_seq_one_letter_code
_entity_poly.pdbx_strand_id
1 'polypeptide(L)'
;MKKVGNHNSISRILIFSLALMLAFSLTSIAQTAAPVAADAAAPASSGADAVKGKELFNSQCAACHKLDAKMTGPALRNIIGKHDKEWLYKWIHNSQDLIKSGDPAAVKLWEENKPSVMTAFPQLSNSDIDNIIAYTSEPKAEPVVATTTAGPPGTEAAGGVSNDIILGALALVMIMLIVMLFLVNNVLSKIAKANGIEVLEKEPTTPIWKAFAKNQFLVLVTSIFLILASAYFVYGFLMQVGVDQDYAPIQPIHYSHRIHAGSNGINCKYCHSSARVSKHSGIPSLNVCMNCHKNIAEVSDTTATSEHSKAFYDGEIQKLYKAVGWDPSTQKYTGKTEPVKWVRIHNLPDFVYFNHSQHVNVAGIECQTCHGPVQTYEIQKQFAPLTMGWCIDCHRKTEVKMEGNEYYTKIHEELSKKYGVDKLTAAQMGGLECGKCHY
;
A
#
# COMPACT_ATOMS: atom_id res chain seq x y z
N MET A 1 71.68 21.33 -16.66
CA MET A 1 70.55 20.56 -17.21
C MET A 1 69.25 21.01 -16.55
N LYS A 2 68.14 20.88 -17.28
CA LYS A 2 66.83 21.53 -17.12
C LYS A 2 66.18 21.45 -15.71
N LYS A 3 65.50 22.54 -15.35
CA LYS A 3 64.40 22.59 -14.36
C LYS A 3 63.26 21.66 -14.78
N VAL A 4 62.72 20.91 -13.82
CA VAL A 4 61.43 20.18 -13.86
C VAL A 4 60.78 20.49 -12.51
N GLY A 5 59.50 20.83 -12.33
CA GLY A 5 58.33 20.84 -13.19
C GLY A 5 57.11 20.66 -12.28
N ASN A 6 56.56 21.79 -11.81
CA ASN A 6 55.28 22.03 -11.12
C ASN A 6 54.31 20.83 -10.85
N HIS A 7 54.10 20.46 -9.57
CA HIS A 7 53.11 19.48 -9.09
C HIS A 7 51.71 20.10 -8.83
N ASN A 8 51.01 20.55 -9.87
CA ASN A 8 49.64 21.09 -9.74
C ASN A 8 48.64 20.56 -10.78
N SER A 9 48.91 19.40 -11.39
CA SER A 9 48.10 18.89 -12.50
C SER A 9 46.84 18.12 -12.07
N ILE A 10 46.87 17.37 -10.96
CA ILE A 10 45.77 16.45 -10.61
C ILE A 10 44.53 17.19 -10.07
N SER A 11 44.73 18.20 -9.22
CA SER A 11 43.62 18.98 -8.64
C SER A 11 42.91 19.86 -9.68
N ARG A 12 43.66 20.42 -10.64
CA ARG A 12 43.08 21.17 -11.76
C ARG A 12 42.26 20.28 -12.70
N ILE A 13 42.71 19.05 -12.96
CA ILE A 13 41.97 18.10 -13.80
C ILE A 13 40.67 17.67 -13.12
N LEU A 14 40.69 17.37 -11.81
CA LEU A 14 39.47 16.96 -11.09
C LEU A 14 38.42 18.08 -10.99
N ILE A 15 38.84 19.33 -10.80
CA ILE A 15 37.91 20.48 -10.76
C ILE A 15 37.33 20.76 -12.15
N PHE A 16 38.12 20.60 -13.22
CA PHE A 16 37.64 20.77 -14.59
C PHE A 16 36.69 19.64 -15.02
N SER A 17 36.94 18.40 -14.59
CA SER A 17 36.06 17.25 -14.84
C SER A 17 34.73 17.35 -14.09
N LEU A 18 34.73 17.87 -12.85
CA LEU A 18 33.51 18.10 -12.08
C LEU A 18 32.68 19.24 -12.68
N ALA A 19 33.32 20.32 -13.13
CA ALA A 19 32.66 21.43 -13.83
C ALA A 19 32.07 21.02 -15.19
N LEU A 20 32.74 20.11 -15.93
CA LEU A 20 32.25 19.59 -17.20
C LEU A 20 31.04 18.64 -17.03
N MET A 21 30.99 17.85 -15.96
CA MET A 21 29.80 17.05 -15.62
C MET A 21 28.59 17.92 -15.24
N LEU A 22 28.81 18.98 -14.46
CA LEU A 22 27.75 19.92 -14.06
C LEU A 22 27.20 20.74 -15.24
N ALA A 23 28.03 21.04 -16.25
CA ALA A 23 27.61 21.76 -17.45
C ALA A 23 26.78 20.94 -18.44
N PHE A 24 26.91 19.60 -18.44
CA PHE A 24 26.11 18.70 -19.30
C PHE A 24 24.77 18.26 -18.68
N SER A 25 24.44 18.74 -17.47
CA SER A 25 23.22 18.36 -16.75
C SER A 25 22.01 19.27 -17.03
N LEU A 26 22.14 20.27 -17.91
CA LEU A 26 21.10 21.27 -18.19
C LEU A 26 20.90 21.49 -19.70
N THR A 27 20.54 20.43 -20.42
CA THR A 27 19.87 20.54 -21.71
C THR A 27 18.86 19.40 -21.85
N SER A 28 17.60 19.69 -21.55
CA SER A 28 16.45 18.97 -22.09
C SER A 28 15.37 20.01 -22.38
N ILE A 29 15.51 20.65 -23.54
CA ILE A 29 14.51 21.52 -24.13
C ILE A 29 13.50 20.63 -24.87
N ALA A 30 12.24 20.82 -24.50
CA ALA A 30 11.02 20.71 -25.30
C ALA A 30 11.08 19.85 -26.57
N GLN A 31 10.38 18.71 -26.55
CA GLN A 31 9.83 18.12 -27.78
C GLN A 31 8.45 18.73 -28.04
N THR A 32 8.41 19.50 -29.11
CA THR A 32 7.24 19.96 -29.85
C THR A 32 6.29 18.81 -30.15
N ALA A 33 5.00 19.04 -29.91
CA ALA A 33 3.92 18.20 -30.37
C ALA A 33 3.93 18.10 -31.90
N ALA A 34 4.02 16.87 -32.42
CA ALA A 34 3.68 16.57 -33.81
C ALA A 34 2.16 16.41 -33.93
N PRO A 35 1.57 16.85 -35.06
CA PRO A 35 0.12 16.91 -35.24
C PRO A 35 -0.50 15.52 -35.32
N VAL A 36 -1.74 15.48 -34.84
CA VAL A 36 -2.70 14.39 -34.95
C VAL A 36 -2.75 13.92 -36.40
N ALA A 37 -2.28 12.71 -36.67
CA ALA A 37 -2.58 12.02 -37.91
C ALA A 37 -4.04 11.56 -37.83
N ALA A 38 -4.83 12.08 -38.76
CA ALA A 38 -6.21 11.71 -39.00
C ALA A 38 -6.37 10.20 -39.18
N ASP A 39 -7.54 9.72 -38.75
CA ASP A 39 -8.07 8.37 -38.94
C ASP A 39 -7.64 7.74 -40.27
N ALA A 40 -6.75 6.76 -40.18
CA ALA A 40 -6.59 5.78 -41.23
C ALA A 40 -7.68 4.72 -41.03
N ALA A 41 -8.79 4.89 -41.76
CA ALA A 41 -9.82 3.88 -41.88
C ALA A 41 -9.20 2.52 -42.22
N ALA A 42 -9.33 1.57 -41.30
CA ALA A 42 -9.09 0.16 -41.58
C ALA A 42 -10.13 -0.32 -42.61
N PRO A 43 -9.75 -1.23 -43.52
CA PRO A 43 -10.62 -1.67 -44.60
C PRO A 43 -11.84 -2.39 -44.02
N ALA A 44 -12.99 -2.15 -44.64
CA ALA A 44 -14.26 -2.71 -44.27
C ALA A 44 -14.19 -4.25 -44.13
N SER A 45 -14.45 -4.75 -42.92
CA SER A 45 -14.89 -6.12 -42.69
C SER A 45 -16.19 -6.11 -41.87
N SER A 46 -17.29 -6.39 -42.56
CA SER A 46 -18.58 -6.87 -42.02
C SER A 46 -19.12 -6.16 -40.77
N GLY A 47 -19.69 -4.97 -40.94
CA GLY A 47 -20.92 -4.49 -40.29
C GLY A 47 -21.08 -4.49 -38.75
N ALA A 48 -20.11 -4.92 -37.97
CA ALA A 48 -20.22 -5.11 -36.52
C ALA A 48 -19.16 -4.29 -35.77
N ASP A 49 -19.60 -3.59 -34.72
CA ASP A 49 -18.82 -2.67 -33.89
C ASP A 49 -18.40 -3.36 -32.59
N ALA A 50 -17.11 -3.69 -32.47
CA ALA A 50 -16.56 -4.38 -31.30
C ALA A 50 -16.62 -3.54 -30.02
N VAL A 51 -16.63 -2.20 -30.12
CA VAL A 51 -16.72 -1.31 -28.95
C VAL A 51 -18.12 -1.37 -28.37
N LYS A 52 -19.15 -1.29 -29.22
CA LYS A 52 -20.55 -1.54 -28.82
C LYS A 52 -20.75 -2.97 -28.32
N GLY A 53 -20.08 -3.93 -28.95
CA GLY A 53 -20.06 -5.33 -28.53
C GLY A 53 -19.56 -5.52 -27.10
N LYS A 54 -18.48 -4.82 -26.74
CA LYS A 54 -17.91 -4.83 -25.39
C LYS A 54 -18.87 -4.25 -24.36
N GLU A 55 -19.56 -3.16 -24.68
CA GLU A 55 -20.55 -2.56 -23.79
C GLU A 55 -21.73 -3.51 -23.53
N LEU A 56 -22.29 -4.08 -24.60
CA LEU A 56 -23.38 -5.07 -24.51
C LEU A 56 -22.95 -6.33 -23.75
N PHE A 57 -21.75 -6.83 -24.02
CA PHE A 57 -21.19 -7.98 -23.30
C PHE A 57 -21.05 -7.68 -21.80
N ASN A 58 -20.51 -6.52 -21.43
CA ASN A 58 -20.35 -6.12 -20.03
C ASN A 58 -21.69 -5.96 -19.31
N SER A 59 -22.72 -5.50 -20.02
CA SER A 59 -24.06 -5.31 -19.46
C SER A 59 -24.84 -6.62 -19.30
N GLN A 60 -24.77 -7.53 -20.28
CA GLN A 60 -25.71 -8.65 -20.39
C GLN A 60 -25.05 -10.04 -20.21
N CYS A 61 -23.75 -10.16 -20.47
CA CYS A 61 -23.08 -11.47 -20.58
C CYS A 61 -21.96 -11.68 -19.54
N ALA A 62 -21.25 -10.61 -19.16
CA ALA A 62 -20.05 -10.66 -18.32
C ALA A 62 -20.29 -11.17 -16.88
N ALA A 63 -21.55 -11.19 -16.43
CA ALA A 63 -21.93 -11.78 -15.15
C ALA A 63 -21.79 -13.31 -15.13
N CYS A 64 -21.90 -13.97 -16.29
CA CYS A 64 -21.84 -15.42 -16.41
C CYS A 64 -20.68 -15.93 -17.28
N HIS A 65 -20.16 -15.11 -18.19
CA HIS A 65 -19.15 -15.50 -19.15
C HIS A 65 -17.86 -14.68 -19.02
N LYS A 66 -16.73 -15.34 -19.25
CA LYS A 66 -15.43 -14.70 -19.50
C LYS A 66 -14.97 -15.05 -20.91
N LEU A 67 -14.04 -14.27 -21.47
CA LEU A 67 -13.52 -14.55 -22.80
C LEU A 67 -12.63 -15.78 -22.78
N ASP A 68 -11.64 -15.82 -21.89
CA ASP A 68 -10.58 -16.84 -21.93
C ASP A 68 -10.63 -17.87 -20.78
N ALA A 69 -11.67 -17.82 -19.94
CA ALA A 69 -11.80 -18.71 -18.78
C ALA A 69 -13.24 -19.22 -18.62
N LYS A 70 -13.40 -20.41 -18.02
CA LYS A 70 -14.72 -20.93 -17.64
C LYS A 70 -15.20 -20.26 -16.34
N MET A 71 -16.48 -19.88 -16.28
CA MET A 71 -17.12 -19.30 -15.10
C MET A 71 -18.47 -20.00 -14.86
N THR A 72 -19.59 -19.29 -14.81
CA THR A 72 -20.93 -19.89 -14.77
C THR A 72 -21.26 -20.53 -16.12
N GLY A 73 -20.86 -19.88 -17.21
CA GLY A 73 -20.90 -20.39 -18.57
C GLY A 73 -19.50 -20.64 -19.16
N PRO A 74 -19.43 -21.22 -20.36
CA PRO A 74 -18.17 -21.49 -21.07
C PRO A 74 -17.44 -20.20 -21.48
N ALA A 75 -16.15 -20.35 -21.74
CA ALA A 75 -15.29 -19.29 -22.29
C ALA A 75 -15.73 -18.92 -23.72
N LEU A 76 -15.95 -17.63 -23.98
CA LEU A 76 -16.54 -17.13 -25.23
C LEU A 76 -15.54 -16.60 -26.27
N ARG A 77 -14.23 -16.65 -26.01
CA ARG A 77 -13.21 -16.25 -27.00
C ARG A 77 -13.41 -17.00 -28.31
N ASN A 78 -13.53 -16.24 -29.39
CA ASN A 78 -13.69 -16.72 -30.76
C ASN A 78 -14.82 -17.75 -30.91
N ILE A 79 -16.00 -17.46 -30.35
CA ILE A 79 -17.15 -18.37 -30.37
C ILE A 79 -17.65 -18.67 -31.79
N ILE A 80 -17.45 -17.75 -32.74
CA ILE A 80 -17.82 -17.91 -34.16
C ILE A 80 -17.00 -19.02 -34.86
N GLY A 81 -15.85 -19.39 -34.30
CA GLY A 81 -15.08 -20.55 -34.76
C GLY A 81 -15.61 -21.89 -34.23
N LYS A 82 -16.52 -21.89 -33.25
CA LYS A 82 -17.09 -23.10 -32.62
C LYS A 82 -18.52 -23.40 -33.06
N HIS A 83 -19.31 -22.37 -33.33
CA HIS A 83 -20.70 -22.47 -33.78
C HIS A 83 -20.97 -21.46 -34.89
N ASP A 84 -21.87 -21.80 -35.81
CA ASP A 84 -22.28 -20.89 -36.88
C ASP A 84 -23.12 -19.71 -36.34
N LYS A 85 -23.10 -18.62 -37.09
CA LYS A 85 -23.72 -17.35 -36.71
C LYS A 85 -25.22 -17.46 -36.49
N GLU A 86 -25.91 -18.23 -37.34
CA GLU A 86 -27.36 -18.41 -37.26
C GLU A 86 -27.77 -19.24 -36.04
N TRP A 87 -26.98 -20.27 -35.70
CA TRP A 87 -27.14 -21.03 -34.47
C TRP A 87 -26.92 -20.16 -33.23
N LEU A 88 -25.89 -19.29 -33.24
CA LEU A 88 -25.63 -18.36 -32.14
C LEU A 88 -26.79 -17.38 -31.92
N TYR A 89 -27.45 -16.89 -32.97
CA TYR A 89 -28.66 -16.07 -32.82
C TYR A 89 -29.75 -16.81 -32.06
N LYS A 90 -30.08 -18.04 -32.51
CA LYS A 90 -31.12 -18.87 -31.87
C LYS A 90 -30.75 -19.22 -30.43
N TRP A 91 -29.48 -19.50 -30.16
CA TRP A 91 -28.98 -19.83 -28.82
C TRP A 91 -29.07 -18.65 -27.85
N ILE A 92 -28.65 -17.46 -28.28
CA ILE A 92 -28.67 -16.26 -27.43
C ILE A 92 -30.11 -15.78 -27.21
N HIS A 93 -30.97 -15.86 -28.22
CA HIS A 93 -32.39 -15.52 -28.07
C HIS A 93 -33.10 -16.48 -27.12
N ASN A 94 -32.95 -17.79 -27.31
CA ASN A 94 -33.52 -18.78 -26.40
C ASN A 94 -32.82 -20.15 -26.48
N SER A 95 -31.80 -20.35 -25.64
CA SER A 95 -31.08 -21.63 -25.54
C SER A 95 -31.98 -22.83 -25.17
N GLN A 96 -33.03 -22.61 -24.39
CA GLN A 96 -33.91 -23.69 -23.92
C GLN A 96 -34.76 -24.28 -25.04
N ASP A 97 -35.11 -23.49 -26.06
CA ASP A 97 -35.88 -23.99 -27.20
C ASP A 97 -35.02 -24.91 -28.09
N LEU A 98 -33.73 -24.59 -28.26
CA LEU A 98 -32.77 -25.44 -28.96
C LEU A 98 -32.47 -26.74 -28.20
N ILE A 99 -32.39 -26.68 -26.87
CA ILE A 99 -32.21 -27.88 -26.05
C ILE A 99 -33.44 -28.79 -26.14
N LYS A 100 -34.66 -28.23 -26.07
CA LYS A 100 -35.92 -28.97 -26.17
C LYS A 100 -36.19 -29.52 -27.57
N SER A 101 -35.72 -28.84 -28.62
CA SER A 101 -35.83 -29.33 -30.00
C SER A 101 -34.92 -30.52 -30.29
N GLY A 102 -34.00 -30.85 -29.36
CA GLY A 102 -33.10 -31.99 -29.47
C GLY A 102 -31.86 -31.71 -30.31
N ASP A 103 -31.48 -30.43 -30.50
CA ASP A 103 -30.24 -30.08 -31.22
C ASP A 103 -29.02 -30.72 -30.52
N PRO A 104 -28.22 -31.56 -31.21
CA PRO A 104 -27.15 -32.32 -30.57
C PRO A 104 -26.06 -31.45 -29.91
N ALA A 105 -25.76 -30.28 -30.48
CA ALA A 105 -24.78 -29.36 -29.94
C ALA A 105 -25.30 -28.64 -28.69
N ALA A 106 -26.56 -28.20 -28.72
CA ALA A 106 -27.28 -27.60 -27.61
C ALA A 106 -27.39 -28.55 -26.40
N VAL A 107 -27.80 -29.80 -26.64
CA VAL A 107 -27.95 -30.83 -25.60
C VAL A 107 -26.60 -31.17 -24.98
N LYS A 108 -25.55 -31.33 -25.80
CA LYS A 108 -24.19 -31.57 -25.30
C LYS A 108 -23.70 -30.42 -24.42
N LEU A 109 -23.88 -29.18 -24.88
CA LEU A 109 -23.44 -27.99 -24.13
C LEU A 109 -24.21 -27.84 -22.81
N TRP A 110 -25.50 -28.20 -22.80
CA TRP A 110 -26.31 -28.27 -21.58
C TRP A 110 -25.79 -29.31 -20.59
N GLU A 111 -25.51 -30.53 -21.04
CA GLU A 111 -25.01 -31.61 -20.18
C GLU A 111 -23.65 -31.27 -19.54
N GLU A 112 -22.79 -30.52 -20.23
CA GLU A 112 -21.49 -30.08 -19.75
C GLU A 112 -21.54 -28.93 -18.73
N ASN A 113 -22.66 -28.18 -18.68
CA ASN A 113 -22.79 -26.97 -17.87
C ASN A 113 -24.01 -26.94 -16.93
N LYS A 114 -24.85 -27.99 -16.91
CA LYS A 114 -25.95 -28.13 -15.96
C LYS A 114 -25.44 -28.08 -14.51
N PRO A 115 -26.19 -27.48 -13.56
CA PRO A 115 -27.57 -26.98 -13.70
C PRO A 115 -27.68 -25.50 -14.15
N SER A 116 -26.60 -24.87 -14.64
CA SER A 116 -26.62 -23.45 -15.00
C SER A 116 -27.46 -23.20 -16.26
N VAL A 117 -28.56 -22.44 -16.12
CA VAL A 117 -29.42 -22.04 -17.24
C VAL A 117 -28.98 -20.69 -17.77
N MET A 118 -28.71 -20.61 -19.07
CA MET A 118 -28.50 -19.33 -19.75
C MET A 118 -29.85 -18.62 -19.93
N THR A 119 -29.95 -17.40 -19.40
CA THR A 119 -31.11 -16.52 -19.60
C THR A 119 -31.36 -16.28 -21.08
N ALA A 120 -32.63 -16.23 -21.48
CA ALA A 120 -33.04 -15.88 -22.84
C ALA A 120 -32.89 -14.37 -23.07
N PHE A 121 -32.33 -13.96 -24.21
CA PHE A 121 -32.15 -12.55 -24.56
C PHE A 121 -32.96 -12.16 -25.82
N PRO A 122 -34.30 -12.34 -25.86
CA PRO A 122 -35.10 -12.05 -27.05
C PRO A 122 -35.09 -10.56 -27.46
N GLN A 123 -34.66 -9.68 -26.56
CA GLN A 123 -34.54 -8.24 -26.79
C GLN A 123 -33.31 -7.85 -27.62
N LEU A 124 -32.28 -8.69 -27.71
CA LEU A 124 -31.07 -8.38 -28.48
C LEU A 124 -31.36 -8.58 -29.98
N SER A 125 -31.09 -7.58 -30.80
CA SER A 125 -31.20 -7.75 -32.26
C SER A 125 -30.05 -8.60 -32.80
N ASN A 126 -30.18 -9.13 -34.02
CA ASN A 126 -29.06 -9.83 -34.67
C ASN A 126 -27.82 -8.94 -34.82
N SER A 127 -28.01 -7.63 -35.01
CA SER A 127 -26.92 -6.64 -35.06
C SER A 127 -26.22 -6.50 -33.70
N ASP A 128 -26.97 -6.52 -32.60
CA ASP A 128 -26.39 -6.48 -31.25
C ASP A 128 -25.58 -7.74 -30.96
N ILE A 129 -26.08 -8.90 -31.38
CA ILE A 129 -25.37 -10.17 -31.27
C ILE A 129 -24.10 -10.15 -32.15
N ASP A 130 -24.16 -9.56 -33.34
CA ASP A 130 -23.00 -9.40 -34.22
C ASP A 130 -21.90 -8.56 -33.56
N ASN A 131 -22.28 -7.47 -32.92
CA ASN A 131 -21.36 -6.62 -32.16
C ASN A 131 -20.70 -7.42 -31.03
N ILE A 132 -21.47 -8.19 -30.25
CA ILE A 132 -20.94 -9.05 -29.18
C ILE A 132 -19.99 -10.11 -29.75
N ILE A 133 -20.35 -10.76 -30.87
CA ILE A 133 -19.49 -11.76 -31.53
C ILE A 133 -18.19 -11.09 -32.01
N ALA A 134 -18.26 -9.90 -32.60
CA ALA A 134 -17.08 -9.14 -33.02
C ALA A 134 -16.12 -8.88 -31.86
N TYR A 135 -16.65 -8.43 -30.70
CA TYR A 135 -15.85 -8.25 -29.49
C TYR A 135 -15.23 -9.56 -28.98
N THR A 136 -16.01 -10.63 -28.88
CA THR A 136 -15.48 -11.92 -28.39
C THR A 136 -14.47 -12.57 -29.35
N SER A 137 -14.47 -12.17 -30.62
CA SER A 137 -13.56 -12.65 -31.66
C SER A 137 -12.28 -11.83 -31.76
N GLU A 138 -12.15 -10.72 -31.01
CA GLU A 138 -10.90 -9.98 -30.93
C GLU A 138 -9.77 -10.92 -30.44
N PRO A 139 -8.59 -10.87 -31.08
CA PRO A 139 -7.44 -11.66 -30.64
C PRO A 139 -7.10 -11.32 -29.20
N LYS A 140 -6.70 -12.32 -28.42
CA LYS A 140 -6.27 -12.13 -27.03
C LYS A 140 -5.12 -11.13 -27.02
N ALA A 141 -5.32 -9.97 -26.41
CA ALA A 141 -4.26 -8.98 -26.27
C ALA A 141 -3.09 -9.62 -25.52
N GLU A 142 -1.91 -9.64 -26.15
CA GLU A 142 -0.69 -10.08 -25.49
C GLU A 142 -0.36 -9.10 -24.35
N PRO A 143 0.12 -9.59 -23.20
CA PRO A 143 0.48 -8.73 -22.10
C PRO A 143 1.58 -7.78 -22.56
N VAL A 144 1.25 -6.50 -22.66
CA VAL A 144 2.23 -5.44 -22.89
C VAL A 144 3.15 -5.44 -21.67
N VAL A 145 4.37 -5.96 -21.84
CA VAL A 145 5.43 -5.80 -20.86
C VAL A 145 5.74 -4.31 -20.84
N ALA A 146 5.17 -3.60 -19.87
CA ALA A 146 5.51 -2.23 -19.62
C ALA A 146 6.97 -2.18 -19.15
N THR A 147 7.87 -1.80 -20.05
CA THR A 147 9.23 -1.41 -19.71
C THR A 147 9.15 -0.14 -18.88
N THR A 148 9.28 -0.28 -17.56
CA THR A 148 9.33 0.85 -16.63
C THR A 148 10.62 1.64 -16.85
N THR A 149 10.56 2.73 -17.60
CA THR A 149 11.50 3.85 -17.40
C THR A 149 11.05 4.61 -16.16
N ALA A 150 11.61 4.24 -15.02
CA ALA A 150 11.42 4.95 -13.76
C ALA A 150 12.01 6.37 -13.87
N GLY A 151 11.13 7.37 -13.97
CA GLY A 151 11.44 8.75 -13.56
C GLY A 151 11.18 8.90 -12.05
N PRO A 152 11.93 9.75 -11.33
CA PRO A 152 11.74 9.92 -9.89
C PRO A 152 10.36 10.53 -9.60
N PRO A 153 9.74 10.22 -8.44
CA PRO A 153 8.41 10.71 -8.11
C PRO A 153 8.39 12.23 -7.97
N GLY A 154 7.49 12.88 -8.70
CA GLY A 154 7.11 14.28 -8.48
C GLY A 154 6.27 14.38 -7.21
N THR A 155 6.83 15.01 -6.18
CA THR A 155 6.12 15.40 -4.97
C THR A 155 5.23 16.60 -5.30
N GLU A 156 3.94 16.50 -5.01
CA GLU A 156 3.05 17.65 -4.98
C GLU A 156 3.55 18.64 -3.92
N ALA A 157 4.00 19.80 -4.40
CA ALA A 157 4.47 20.90 -3.59
C ALA A 157 3.28 21.64 -2.98
N ALA A 158 2.97 21.32 -1.72
CA ALA A 158 2.44 22.34 -0.81
C ALA A 158 3.55 23.40 -0.64
N GLY A 159 3.25 24.65 -1.02
CA GLY A 159 4.19 25.77 -1.08
C GLY A 159 4.75 26.20 0.29
N GLY A 160 5.69 25.43 0.81
CA GLY A 160 6.56 25.80 1.92
C GLY A 160 7.99 25.40 1.57
N VAL A 161 8.92 26.35 1.62
CA VAL A 161 10.35 26.08 1.43
C VAL A 161 10.77 25.05 2.49
N SER A 162 11.23 23.87 2.08
CA SER A 162 11.63 22.82 3.03
C SER A 162 12.82 23.30 3.86
N ASN A 163 12.88 22.89 5.14
CA ASN A 163 13.97 23.24 6.04
C ASN A 163 15.35 22.86 5.47
N ASP A 164 15.43 21.80 4.64
CA ASP A 164 16.67 21.38 3.98
C ASP A 164 17.14 22.38 2.91
N ILE A 165 16.21 23.00 2.17
CA ILE A 165 16.54 24.07 1.20
C ILE A 165 16.99 25.34 1.93
N ILE A 166 16.34 25.68 3.05
CA ILE A 166 16.74 26.83 3.88
C ILE A 166 18.13 26.60 4.49
N LEU A 167 18.39 25.41 5.03
CA LEU A 167 19.70 25.03 5.57
C LEU A 167 20.77 25.01 4.47
N GLY A 168 20.45 24.51 3.27
CA GLY A 168 21.34 24.56 2.11
C GLY A 168 21.69 25.99 1.68
N ALA A 169 20.70 26.89 1.63
CA ALA A 169 20.91 28.29 1.29
C ALA A 169 21.75 29.03 2.37
N LEU A 170 21.46 28.80 3.66
CA LEU A 170 22.22 29.36 4.77
C LEU A 170 23.68 28.86 4.78
N ALA A 171 23.91 27.58 4.50
CA ALA A 171 25.26 27.03 4.38
C ALA A 171 26.03 27.68 3.22
N LEU A 172 25.38 27.92 2.08
CA LEU A 172 25.99 28.57 0.91
C LEU A 172 26.35 30.03 1.21
N VAL A 173 25.45 30.78 1.86
CA VAL A 173 25.73 32.14 2.34
C VAL A 173 26.88 32.15 3.33
N MET A 174 26.92 31.22 4.29
CA MET A 174 28.01 31.13 5.27
C MET A 174 29.36 30.81 4.59
N ILE A 175 29.38 29.91 3.61
CA ILE A 175 30.58 29.62 2.81
C ILE A 175 31.02 30.86 2.02
N MET A 176 30.10 31.57 1.38
CA MET A 176 30.40 32.80 0.64
C MET A 176 31.00 33.88 1.57
N LEU A 177 30.44 34.04 2.77
CA LEU A 177 30.97 34.97 3.77
C LEU A 177 32.36 34.57 4.26
N ILE A 178 32.62 33.28 4.51
CA ILE A 178 33.96 32.79 4.90
C ILE A 178 34.98 33.06 3.79
N VAL A 179 34.62 32.80 2.52
CA VAL A 179 35.49 33.07 1.37
C VAL A 179 35.75 34.56 1.21
N MET A 180 34.72 35.41 1.35
CA MET A 180 34.86 36.86 1.31
C MET A 180 35.78 37.36 2.43
N LEU A 181 35.62 36.86 3.66
CA LEU A 181 36.46 37.23 4.80
C LEU A 181 37.92 36.87 4.56
N PHE A 182 38.18 35.70 3.95
CA PHE A 182 39.52 35.27 3.59
C PHE A 182 40.13 36.15 2.50
N LEU A 183 39.36 36.51 1.47
CA LEU A 183 39.80 37.42 0.41
C LEU A 183 40.11 38.82 0.95
N VAL A 184 39.23 39.38 1.78
CA VAL A 184 39.44 40.68 2.43
C VAL A 184 40.67 40.65 3.31
N ASN A 185 40.85 39.62 4.15
CA ASN A 185 42.03 39.49 5.00
C ASN A 185 43.33 39.38 4.17
N ASN A 186 43.28 38.67 3.04
CA ASN A 186 44.43 38.55 2.14
C ASN A 186 44.77 39.88 1.43
N VAL A 187 43.75 40.65 1.03
CA VAL A 187 43.93 41.98 0.43
C VAL A 187 44.46 42.98 1.45
N LEU A 188 43.88 43.02 2.66
CA LEU A 188 44.36 43.87 3.76
C LEU A 188 45.81 43.54 4.13
N SER A 189 46.17 42.26 4.18
CA SER A 189 47.55 41.82 4.44
C SER A 189 48.52 42.24 3.33
N LYS A 190 48.08 42.22 2.05
CA LYS A 190 48.88 42.71 0.92
C LYS A 190 49.06 44.22 0.94
N ILE A 191 48.01 44.97 1.27
CA ILE A 191 48.05 46.44 1.38
C ILE A 191 48.91 46.87 2.58
N ALA A 192 48.80 46.20 3.73
CA ALA A 192 49.64 46.47 4.90
C ALA A 192 51.13 46.27 4.59
N LYS A 193 51.49 45.19 3.86
CA LYS A 193 52.86 44.95 3.38
C LYS A 193 53.34 45.99 2.36
N ALA A 194 52.46 46.47 1.48
CA ALA A 194 52.81 47.47 0.47
C ALA A 194 53.04 48.88 1.07
N ASN A 195 52.41 49.18 2.22
CA ASN A 195 52.50 50.47 2.90
C ASN A 195 53.55 50.52 4.03
N GLY A 196 54.45 49.53 4.12
CA GLY A 196 55.55 49.55 5.09
C GLY A 196 55.13 49.40 6.56
N ILE A 197 53.92 48.92 6.82
CA ILE A 197 53.44 48.63 8.18
C ILE A 197 53.92 47.23 8.55
N GLU A 198 54.84 47.13 9.51
CA GLU A 198 55.23 45.84 10.10
C GLU A 198 54.00 45.21 10.76
N VAL A 199 53.38 44.26 10.06
CA VAL A 199 52.31 43.44 10.60
C VAL A 199 52.94 42.58 11.70
N LEU A 200 52.64 42.90 12.96
CA LEU A 200 53.10 42.16 14.13
C LEU A 200 53.05 40.66 13.87
N GLU A 201 54.15 39.96 14.16
CA GLU A 201 54.26 38.52 14.00
C GLU A 201 53.05 37.86 14.66
N LYS A 202 52.34 37.01 13.90
CA LYS A 202 51.12 36.37 14.36
C LYS A 202 51.51 35.39 15.47
N GLU A 203 51.35 35.82 16.71
CA GLU A 203 51.53 35.00 17.91
C GLU A 203 50.89 33.63 17.69
N PRO A 204 51.56 32.53 18.07
CA PRO A 204 51.05 31.18 17.87
C PRO A 204 49.72 31.03 18.62
N THR A 205 48.61 31.13 17.88
CA THR A 205 47.27 30.97 18.44
C THR A 205 47.15 29.58 19.04
N THR A 206 46.70 29.49 20.28
CA THR A 206 46.49 28.20 20.92
C THR A 206 45.46 27.39 20.12
N PRO A 207 45.74 26.13 19.77
CA PRO A 207 44.77 25.26 19.12
C PRO A 207 43.45 25.21 19.89
N ILE A 208 42.31 25.18 19.20
CA ILE A 208 40.97 25.25 19.79
C ILE A 208 40.76 24.17 20.87
N TRP A 209 41.26 22.95 20.66
CA TRP A 209 41.17 21.88 21.69
C TRP A 209 41.95 22.21 22.96
N LYS A 210 43.08 22.93 22.86
CA LYS A 210 43.91 23.34 24.01
C LYS A 210 43.24 24.51 24.72
N ALA A 211 42.65 25.44 23.97
CA ALA A 211 41.84 26.53 24.53
C ALA A 211 40.59 25.98 25.25
N PHE A 212 39.94 24.97 24.68
CA PHE A 212 38.81 24.26 25.28
C PHE A 212 39.21 23.51 26.54
N ALA A 213 40.26 22.68 26.49
CA ALA A 213 40.72 21.92 27.66
C ALA A 213 41.21 22.80 28.82
N LYS A 214 41.77 23.99 28.51
CA LYS A 214 42.13 25.00 29.53
C LYS A 214 40.92 25.73 30.10
N ASN A 215 39.80 25.77 29.39
CA ASN A 215 38.58 26.42 29.85
C ASN A 215 37.74 25.42 30.67
N GLN A 216 38.00 25.41 31.98
CA GLN A 216 37.38 24.49 32.93
C GLN A 216 35.83 24.60 32.96
N PHE A 217 35.28 25.79 32.67
CA PHE A 217 33.84 25.99 32.52
C PHE A 217 33.29 25.28 31.27
N LEU A 218 33.92 25.44 30.11
CA LEU A 218 33.50 24.75 28.88
C LEU A 218 33.63 23.24 28.99
N VAL A 219 34.70 22.73 29.61
CA VAL A 219 34.87 21.28 29.86
C VAL A 219 33.76 20.76 30.78
N LEU A 220 33.41 21.49 31.84
CA LEU A 220 32.35 21.09 32.76
C LEU A 220 30.97 21.11 32.09
N VAL A 221 30.63 22.17 31.37
CA VAL A 221 29.36 22.30 30.64
C VAL A 221 29.20 21.20 29.60
N THR A 222 30.25 20.95 28.79
CA THR A 222 30.22 19.88 27.79
C THR A 222 30.17 18.49 28.42
N SER A 223 30.86 18.26 29.53
CA SER A 223 30.78 16.99 30.25
C SER A 223 29.36 16.73 30.79
N ILE A 224 28.73 17.74 31.41
CA ILE A 224 27.33 17.65 31.87
C ILE A 224 26.41 17.37 30.67
N PHE A 225 26.59 18.11 29.56
CA PHE A 225 25.82 17.88 28.35
C PHE A 225 25.96 16.45 27.82
N LEU A 226 27.19 15.92 27.75
CA LEU A 226 27.44 14.56 27.28
C LEU A 226 26.84 13.51 28.21
N ILE A 227 26.87 13.73 29.53
CA ILE A 227 26.23 12.84 30.51
C ILE A 227 24.71 12.84 30.32
N LEU A 228 24.08 14.02 30.19
CA LEU A 228 22.64 14.13 29.97
C LEU A 228 22.22 13.54 28.63
N ALA A 229 22.99 13.78 27.57
CA ALA A 229 22.77 13.17 26.26
C ALA A 229 22.88 11.65 26.34
N SER A 230 23.91 11.12 27.01
CA SER A 230 24.09 9.68 27.19
C SER A 230 22.92 9.08 27.97
N ALA A 231 22.50 9.71 29.07
CA ALA A 231 21.34 9.28 29.84
C ALA A 231 20.05 9.28 28.99
N TYR A 232 19.84 10.32 28.18
CA TYR A 232 18.71 10.42 27.27
C TYR A 232 18.69 9.29 26.24
N PHE A 233 19.81 9.01 25.56
CA PHE A 233 19.87 7.95 24.56
C PHE A 233 19.76 6.55 25.16
N VAL A 234 20.40 6.31 26.31
CA VAL A 234 20.29 5.02 27.02
C VAL A 234 18.86 4.79 27.50
N TYR A 235 18.25 5.77 28.16
CA TYR A 235 16.87 5.68 28.59
C TYR A 235 15.92 5.49 27.40
N GLY A 236 16.11 6.27 26.33
CA GLY A 236 15.34 6.16 25.09
C GLY A 236 15.42 4.77 24.48
N PHE A 237 16.62 4.19 24.38
CA PHE A 237 16.82 2.83 23.88
C PHE A 237 16.11 1.78 24.77
N LEU A 238 16.28 1.87 26.09
CA LEU A 238 15.66 0.92 27.03
C LEU A 238 14.13 0.97 26.98
N MET A 239 13.54 2.16 26.79
CA MET A 239 12.09 2.34 26.68
C MET A 239 11.49 1.82 25.36
N GLN A 240 12.32 1.48 24.37
CA GLN A 240 11.89 0.86 23.10
C GLN A 240 11.99 -0.66 23.11
N VAL A 241 12.55 -1.27 24.16
CA VAL A 241 12.63 -2.73 24.28
C VAL A 241 11.22 -3.31 24.44
N GLY A 242 10.86 -4.26 23.58
CA GLY A 242 9.54 -4.91 23.59
C GLY A 242 8.42 -4.09 22.93
N VAL A 243 8.77 -3.09 22.12
CA VAL A 243 7.82 -2.30 21.31
C VAL A 243 7.97 -2.71 19.83
N ASP A 244 6.98 -3.44 19.31
CA ASP A 244 6.99 -3.97 17.93
C ASP A 244 6.19 -3.10 16.94
N GLN A 245 6.20 -1.77 17.12
CA GLN A 245 5.51 -0.87 16.19
C GLN A 245 6.11 -0.93 14.78
N ASP A 246 5.25 -0.77 13.78
CA ASP A 246 5.57 -0.87 12.35
C ASP A 246 6.11 -2.23 11.90
N TYR A 247 6.05 -3.26 12.75
CA TYR A 247 6.40 -4.63 12.36
C TYR A 247 5.50 -5.12 11.22
N ALA A 248 6.12 -5.47 10.09
CA ALA A 248 5.45 -5.85 8.84
C ALA A 248 6.18 -7.04 8.18
N PRO A 249 5.94 -8.29 8.63
CA PRO A 249 6.59 -9.46 8.06
C PRO A 249 6.00 -9.84 6.70
N ILE A 250 6.83 -10.48 5.88
CA ILE A 250 6.40 -11.07 4.61
C ILE A 250 5.47 -12.27 4.91
N GLN A 251 4.29 -12.25 4.31
CA GLN A 251 3.29 -13.32 4.44
C GLN A 251 3.46 -14.37 3.33
N PRO A 252 3.00 -15.63 3.52
CA PRO A 252 3.09 -16.67 2.48
C PRO A 252 2.32 -16.33 1.19
N ILE A 253 1.20 -15.62 1.35
CA ILE A 253 0.39 -15.07 0.27
C ILE A 253 0.36 -13.56 0.48
N HIS A 254 0.63 -12.79 -0.57
CA HIS A 254 0.55 -11.33 -0.55
C HIS A 254 -0.91 -10.87 -0.52
N TYR A 255 -1.50 -10.91 0.68
CA TYR A 255 -2.87 -10.48 0.90
C TYR A 255 -2.95 -8.97 1.16
N SER A 256 -3.70 -8.27 0.30
CA SER A 256 -3.88 -6.82 0.40
C SER A 256 -5.20 -6.44 1.08
N HIS A 257 -5.11 -5.81 2.26
CA HIS A 257 -6.28 -5.23 2.92
C HIS A 257 -6.80 -4.01 2.17
N ARG A 258 -5.92 -3.27 1.48
CA ARG A 258 -6.27 -2.13 0.63
C ARG A 258 -7.30 -2.51 -0.44
N ILE A 259 -7.11 -3.63 -1.12
CA ILE A 259 -8.05 -4.07 -2.17
C ILE A 259 -9.38 -4.51 -1.53
N HIS A 260 -9.32 -5.35 -0.50
CA HIS A 260 -10.52 -5.96 0.08
C HIS A 260 -11.35 -4.98 0.92
N ALA A 261 -10.74 -4.34 1.92
CA ALA A 261 -11.44 -3.44 2.84
C ALA A 261 -11.50 -1.99 2.32
N GLY A 262 -10.52 -1.56 1.52
CA GLY A 262 -10.48 -0.22 0.94
C GLY A 262 -11.31 -0.11 -0.33
N SER A 263 -10.79 -0.62 -1.46
CA SER A 263 -11.42 -0.47 -2.77
C SER A 263 -12.78 -1.15 -2.87
N ASN A 264 -12.90 -2.37 -2.34
CA ASN A 264 -14.15 -3.14 -2.40
C ASN A 264 -15.08 -2.88 -1.20
N GLY A 265 -14.65 -2.12 -0.19
CA GLY A 265 -15.48 -1.78 0.97
C GLY A 265 -15.95 -2.97 1.80
N ILE A 266 -15.25 -4.12 1.76
CA ILE A 266 -15.65 -5.31 2.51
C ILE A 266 -15.56 -5.01 4.01
N ASN A 267 -16.65 -5.24 4.73
CA ASN A 267 -16.71 -5.00 6.16
C ASN A 267 -15.68 -5.87 6.92
N CYS A 268 -14.93 -5.28 7.84
CA CYS A 268 -13.89 -5.96 8.63
C CYS A 268 -14.39 -7.25 9.31
N LYS A 269 -15.63 -7.21 9.83
CA LYS A 269 -16.25 -8.32 10.57
C LYS A 269 -16.81 -9.42 9.66
N TYR A 270 -16.73 -9.28 8.33
CA TYR A 270 -17.08 -10.34 7.39
C TYR A 270 -16.04 -11.47 7.45
N CYS A 271 -14.76 -11.12 7.28
CA CYS A 271 -13.66 -12.07 7.40
C CYS A 271 -13.32 -12.35 8.87
N HIS A 272 -13.21 -11.32 9.69
CA HIS A 272 -12.89 -11.44 11.11
C HIS A 272 -14.15 -11.55 11.99
N SER A 273 -15.01 -12.52 11.66
CA SER A 273 -16.33 -12.69 12.30
C SER A 273 -16.26 -12.97 13.79
N SER A 274 -15.20 -13.65 14.25
CA SER A 274 -14.99 -14.02 15.65
C SER A 274 -14.79 -12.82 16.58
N ALA A 275 -14.43 -11.64 16.04
CA ALA A 275 -14.30 -10.41 16.82
C ALA A 275 -15.59 -10.03 17.57
N ARG A 276 -16.76 -10.50 17.09
CA ARG A 276 -18.06 -10.22 17.70
C ARG A 276 -18.36 -11.10 18.92
N VAL A 277 -17.82 -12.30 18.98
CA VAL A 277 -18.32 -13.33 19.93
C VAL A 277 -17.22 -13.97 20.77
N SER A 278 -15.98 -13.93 20.29
CA SER A 278 -14.84 -14.59 20.92
C SER A 278 -13.87 -13.59 21.51
N LYS A 279 -13.10 -14.05 22.50
CA LYS A 279 -11.94 -13.31 23.01
C LYS A 279 -10.87 -13.12 21.94
N HIS A 280 -10.76 -14.07 21.00
CA HIS A 280 -9.76 -14.05 19.94
C HIS A 280 -10.44 -13.83 18.59
N SER A 281 -10.09 -12.73 17.92
CA SER A 281 -10.44 -12.51 16.52
C SER A 281 -9.47 -13.29 15.63
N GLY A 282 -9.87 -14.51 15.27
CA GLY A 282 -9.05 -15.40 14.46
C GLY A 282 -8.81 -14.91 13.03
N ILE A 283 -7.79 -15.48 12.40
CA ILE A 283 -7.56 -15.36 10.95
C ILE A 283 -8.67 -16.16 10.24
N PRO A 284 -9.31 -15.62 9.18
CA PRO A 284 -10.37 -16.32 8.47
C PRO A 284 -9.87 -17.66 7.92
N SER A 285 -10.73 -18.68 8.01
CA SER A 285 -10.48 -19.95 7.30
C SER A 285 -10.51 -19.73 5.78
N LEU A 286 -9.81 -20.57 5.03
CA LEU A 286 -9.74 -20.44 3.56
C LEU A 286 -11.10 -20.64 2.88
N ASN A 287 -12.09 -21.21 3.56
CA ASN A 287 -13.47 -21.29 3.06
C ASN A 287 -14.06 -19.90 2.81
N VAL A 288 -13.75 -18.92 3.68
CA VAL A 288 -14.21 -17.53 3.51
C VAL A 288 -13.64 -16.93 2.22
N CYS A 289 -12.36 -17.19 1.94
CA CYS A 289 -11.73 -16.75 0.69
C CYS A 289 -12.44 -17.35 -0.52
N MET A 290 -12.75 -18.65 -0.49
CA MET A 290 -13.38 -19.36 -1.60
C MET A 290 -14.86 -19.02 -1.82
N ASN A 291 -15.53 -18.30 -0.93
CA ASN A 291 -16.89 -17.83 -1.17
C ASN A 291 -16.96 -16.87 -2.36
N CYS A 292 -15.92 -16.05 -2.55
CA CYS A 292 -15.83 -15.11 -3.66
C CYS A 292 -14.86 -15.61 -4.74
N HIS A 293 -13.71 -16.16 -4.34
CA HIS A 293 -12.65 -16.57 -5.26
C HIS A 293 -12.96 -17.81 -6.10
N LYS A 294 -14.13 -18.44 -5.99
CA LYS A 294 -14.60 -19.40 -7.00
C LYS A 294 -14.86 -18.76 -8.36
N ASN A 295 -15.31 -17.50 -8.33
CA ASN A 295 -15.75 -16.74 -9.51
C ASN A 295 -14.82 -15.55 -9.83
N ILE A 296 -13.88 -15.24 -8.93
CA ILE A 296 -12.92 -14.14 -9.05
C ILE A 296 -11.51 -14.73 -9.15
N ALA A 297 -11.05 -14.95 -10.38
CA ALA A 297 -9.77 -15.58 -10.68
C ALA A 297 -8.64 -14.59 -11.03
N GLU A 298 -8.99 -13.34 -11.35
CA GLU A 298 -8.05 -12.29 -11.72
C GLU A 298 -8.47 -10.95 -11.10
N VAL A 299 -7.51 -10.05 -10.92
CA VAL A 299 -7.79 -8.66 -10.51
C VAL A 299 -8.11 -7.79 -11.72
N SER A 300 -8.75 -6.64 -11.51
CA SER A 300 -8.99 -5.65 -12.58
C SER A 300 -7.67 -5.02 -13.05
N ASP A 301 -7.60 -4.64 -14.32
CA ASP A 301 -6.44 -3.93 -14.90
C ASP A 301 -6.11 -2.64 -14.13
N THR A 302 -7.13 -1.99 -13.56
CA THR A 302 -7.00 -0.76 -12.76
C THR A 302 -6.52 -1.00 -11.32
N THR A 303 -6.38 -2.25 -10.88
CA THR A 303 -5.96 -2.59 -9.51
C THR A 303 -4.44 -2.65 -9.36
N ALA A 304 -3.71 -2.74 -10.48
CA ALA A 304 -2.26 -2.71 -10.50
C ALA A 304 -1.71 -1.42 -9.90
N THR A 305 -0.56 -1.53 -9.24
CA THR A 305 0.18 -0.40 -8.66
C THR A 305 1.54 -0.30 -9.34
N SER A 306 2.31 0.75 -9.07
CA SER A 306 3.69 0.89 -9.56
C SER A 306 4.60 -0.27 -9.11
N GLU A 307 4.31 -0.88 -7.95
CA GLU A 307 5.12 -1.94 -7.36
C GLU A 307 4.62 -3.35 -7.69
N HIS A 308 3.30 -3.50 -7.88
CA HIS A 308 2.65 -4.79 -8.10
C HIS A 308 1.77 -4.76 -9.34
N SER A 309 2.15 -5.56 -10.34
CA SER A 309 1.41 -5.71 -11.60
C SER A 309 0.17 -6.60 -11.45
N LYS A 310 -0.74 -6.56 -12.44
CA LYS A 310 -1.86 -7.51 -12.52
C LYS A 310 -1.39 -8.97 -12.47
N ALA A 311 -0.36 -9.30 -13.26
CA ALA A 311 0.20 -10.65 -13.31
C ALA A 311 0.75 -11.13 -11.96
N PHE A 312 1.28 -10.22 -11.14
CA PHE A 312 1.69 -10.53 -9.78
C PHE A 312 0.49 -10.96 -8.92
N TYR A 313 -0.57 -10.15 -8.86
CA TYR A 313 -1.76 -10.47 -8.06
C TYR A 313 -2.48 -11.73 -8.56
N ASP A 314 -2.59 -11.91 -9.88
CA ASP A 314 -3.18 -13.11 -10.48
C ASP A 314 -2.38 -14.38 -10.08
N GLY A 315 -1.05 -14.26 -9.97
CA GLY A 315 -0.18 -15.30 -9.46
C GLY A 315 -0.39 -15.62 -7.97
N GLU A 316 -0.67 -14.61 -7.14
CA GLU A 316 -0.96 -14.80 -5.70
C GLU A 316 -2.28 -15.54 -5.46
N ILE A 317 -3.31 -15.30 -6.29
CA ILE A 317 -4.57 -16.05 -6.24
C ILE A 317 -4.35 -17.55 -6.50
N GLN A 318 -3.41 -17.92 -7.36
CA GLN A 318 -3.09 -19.33 -7.60
C GLN A 318 -2.54 -20.03 -6.34
N LYS A 319 -1.83 -19.31 -5.46
CA LYS A 319 -1.37 -19.87 -4.19
C LYS A 319 -2.54 -20.21 -3.27
N LEU A 320 -3.59 -19.38 -3.25
CA LEU A 320 -4.83 -19.69 -2.53
C LEU A 320 -5.47 -20.96 -3.09
N TYR A 321 -5.61 -21.07 -4.41
CA TYR A 321 -6.18 -22.27 -5.06
C TYR A 321 -5.40 -23.53 -4.74
N LYS A 322 -4.06 -23.46 -4.77
CA LYS A 322 -3.21 -24.57 -4.34
C LYS A 322 -3.48 -24.95 -2.89
N ALA A 323 -3.57 -23.98 -1.98
CA ALA A 323 -3.81 -24.23 -0.55
C ALA A 323 -5.17 -24.93 -0.28
N VAL A 324 -6.22 -24.52 -0.99
CA VAL A 324 -7.55 -25.14 -0.85
C VAL A 324 -7.77 -26.36 -1.76
N GLY A 325 -6.83 -26.65 -2.66
CA GLY A 325 -6.97 -27.69 -3.68
C GLY A 325 -8.02 -27.39 -4.74
N TRP A 326 -8.23 -26.14 -5.12
CA TRP A 326 -9.18 -25.74 -6.17
C TRP A 326 -8.53 -25.82 -7.56
N ASP A 327 -9.19 -26.48 -8.50
CA ASP A 327 -8.80 -26.47 -9.91
C ASP A 327 -9.70 -25.50 -10.69
N PRO A 328 -9.16 -24.36 -11.18
CA PRO A 328 -9.95 -23.38 -11.93
C PRO A 328 -10.41 -23.88 -13.30
N SER A 329 -9.75 -24.88 -13.88
CA SER A 329 -10.11 -25.41 -15.21
C SER A 329 -11.35 -26.30 -15.15
N THR A 330 -11.44 -27.15 -14.12
CA THR A 330 -12.57 -28.07 -13.90
C THR A 330 -13.61 -27.53 -12.94
N GLN A 331 -13.32 -26.40 -12.27
CA GLN A 331 -14.14 -25.78 -11.22
C GLN A 331 -14.52 -26.76 -10.11
N LYS A 332 -13.57 -27.62 -9.72
CA LYS A 332 -13.76 -28.64 -8.70
C LYS A 332 -12.62 -28.64 -7.70
N TYR A 333 -12.92 -29.08 -6.49
CA TYR A 333 -11.90 -29.36 -5.49
C TYR A 333 -11.25 -30.71 -5.77
N THR A 334 -9.92 -30.73 -5.73
CA THR A 334 -9.07 -31.92 -5.93
C THR A 334 -8.99 -32.81 -4.69
N GLY A 335 -9.42 -32.31 -3.52
CA GLY A 335 -9.32 -33.00 -2.23
C GLY A 335 -7.93 -32.93 -1.56
N LYS A 336 -6.94 -32.32 -2.22
CA LYS A 336 -5.60 -32.09 -1.65
C LYS A 336 -5.53 -30.69 -1.06
N THR A 337 -5.39 -30.56 0.26
CA THR A 337 -5.37 -29.27 0.95
C THR A 337 -4.08 -29.09 1.75
N GLU A 338 -3.60 -27.84 1.80
CA GLU A 338 -2.44 -27.43 2.59
C GLU A 338 -2.80 -26.16 3.38
N PRO A 339 -2.63 -26.13 4.71
CA PRO A 339 -2.94 -24.93 5.49
C PRO A 339 -1.93 -23.82 5.21
N VAL A 340 -2.43 -22.58 5.06
CA VAL A 340 -1.57 -21.40 4.93
C VAL A 340 -0.99 -21.04 6.29
N LYS A 341 0.33 -21.03 6.40
CA LYS A 341 1.09 -20.72 7.61
C LYS A 341 1.26 -19.21 7.78
N TRP A 342 0.18 -18.51 8.10
CA TRP A 342 0.20 -17.06 8.33
C TRP A 342 1.16 -16.67 9.46
N VAL A 343 1.85 -15.54 9.28
CA VAL A 343 2.69 -14.95 10.33
C VAL A 343 1.86 -13.97 11.13
N ARG A 344 1.63 -14.28 12.40
CA ARG A 344 0.85 -13.42 13.30
C ARG A 344 1.68 -12.20 13.72
N ILE A 345 1.17 -11.01 13.42
CA ILE A 345 1.87 -9.73 13.71
C ILE A 345 1.56 -9.21 15.12
N HIS A 346 0.29 -9.26 15.55
CA HIS A 346 -0.14 -8.73 16.85
C HIS A 346 -0.08 -9.85 17.89
N ASN A 347 0.92 -9.81 18.75
CA ASN A 347 1.09 -10.74 19.86
C ASN A 347 1.04 -9.98 21.19
N LEU A 348 0.38 -10.60 22.15
CA LEU A 348 0.46 -10.24 23.56
C LEU A 348 1.00 -11.46 24.30
N PRO A 349 1.73 -11.28 25.41
CA PRO A 349 2.12 -12.39 26.27
C PRO A 349 0.90 -13.21 26.72
N ASP A 350 1.10 -14.49 26.96
CA ASP A 350 0.04 -15.45 27.31
C ASP A 350 -0.59 -15.19 28.68
N PHE A 351 0.15 -14.59 29.61
CA PHE A 351 -0.37 -14.08 30.87
C PHE A 351 -1.26 -12.84 30.71
N VAL A 352 -1.54 -12.35 29.50
CA VAL A 352 -2.49 -11.25 29.27
C VAL A 352 -3.80 -11.80 28.71
N TYR A 353 -4.88 -11.61 29.46
CA TYR A 353 -6.23 -11.87 29.02
C TYR A 353 -6.79 -10.66 28.27
N PHE A 354 -6.89 -10.76 26.94
CA PHE A 354 -7.56 -9.78 26.09
C PHE A 354 -8.78 -10.40 25.41
N ASN A 355 -9.90 -9.67 25.40
CA ASN A 355 -11.15 -10.14 24.82
C ASN A 355 -11.69 -9.17 23.75
N HIS A 356 -11.64 -9.58 22.48
CA HIS A 356 -12.13 -8.76 21.36
C HIS A 356 -13.64 -8.44 21.47
N SER A 357 -14.50 -9.39 21.84
CA SER A 357 -15.95 -9.16 21.84
C SER A 357 -16.38 -8.08 22.84
N GLN A 358 -15.69 -7.96 23.98
CA GLN A 358 -15.95 -6.91 24.96
C GLN A 358 -15.62 -5.52 24.38
N HIS A 359 -14.48 -5.38 23.70
CA HIS A 359 -14.07 -4.10 23.12
C HIS A 359 -14.91 -3.73 21.88
N VAL A 360 -15.25 -4.73 21.05
CA VAL A 360 -15.93 -4.49 19.77
C VAL A 360 -17.44 -4.36 19.90
N ASN A 361 -18.09 -5.19 20.71
CA ASN A 361 -19.55 -5.19 20.81
C ASN A 361 -20.08 -4.44 22.03
N VAL A 362 -19.42 -4.55 23.18
CA VAL A 362 -19.90 -3.87 24.40
C VAL A 362 -19.42 -2.43 24.42
N ALA A 363 -18.11 -2.19 24.30
CA ALA A 363 -17.57 -0.84 24.26
C ALA A 363 -17.77 -0.15 22.90
N GLY A 364 -17.95 -0.92 21.82
CA GLY A 364 -18.17 -0.38 20.48
C GLY A 364 -16.99 0.46 19.98
N ILE A 365 -15.77 -0.02 20.23
CA ILE A 365 -14.52 0.61 19.78
C ILE A 365 -14.30 0.32 18.30
N GLU A 366 -13.92 1.34 17.55
CA GLU A 366 -13.59 1.21 16.13
C GLU A 366 -12.29 0.44 15.93
N CYS A 367 -12.26 -0.42 14.91
CA CYS A 367 -11.12 -1.33 14.67
C CYS A 367 -9.82 -0.55 14.42
N GLN A 368 -9.95 0.61 13.77
CA GLN A 368 -8.84 1.47 13.37
C GLN A 368 -8.16 2.15 14.55
N THR A 369 -8.84 2.30 15.69
CA THR A 369 -8.23 2.86 16.90
C THR A 369 -7.08 2.00 17.41
N CYS A 370 -7.18 0.67 17.25
CA CYS A 370 -6.14 -0.27 17.71
C CYS A 370 -5.25 -0.75 16.56
N HIS A 371 -5.82 -1.02 15.38
CA HIS A 371 -5.09 -1.61 14.25
C HIS A 371 -4.64 -0.60 13.18
N GLY A 372 -4.96 0.68 13.35
CA GLY A 372 -4.68 1.73 12.36
C GLY A 372 -5.64 1.69 11.16
N PRO A 373 -5.44 2.55 10.15
CA PRO A 373 -6.25 2.58 8.93
C PRO A 373 -5.97 1.38 8.01
N VAL A 374 -6.31 0.17 8.45
CA VAL A 374 -6.01 -1.10 7.76
C VAL A 374 -6.50 -1.12 6.30
N GLN A 375 -7.59 -0.42 6.00
CA GLN A 375 -8.12 -0.30 4.64
C GLN A 375 -7.18 0.43 3.65
N THR A 376 -6.09 1.04 4.11
CA THR A 376 -5.06 1.65 3.24
C THR A 376 -3.80 0.79 3.12
N TYR A 377 -3.72 -0.32 3.84
CA TYR A 377 -2.51 -1.13 3.93
C TYR A 377 -2.44 -2.19 2.83
N GLU A 378 -1.39 -2.11 2.02
CA GLU A 378 -1.04 -3.13 1.03
C GLU A 378 -0.49 -4.38 1.73
N ILE A 379 0.44 -4.21 2.65
CA ILE A 379 0.88 -5.25 3.58
C ILE A 379 0.47 -4.84 5.00
N GLN A 380 0.05 -5.81 5.80
CA GLN A 380 -0.37 -5.50 7.15
C GLN A 380 0.83 -5.19 8.05
N LYS A 381 0.70 -4.15 8.87
CA LYS A 381 1.68 -3.75 9.87
C LYS A 381 1.06 -3.50 11.23
N GLN A 382 1.85 -3.57 12.29
CA GLN A 382 1.43 -3.20 13.63
C GLN A 382 1.42 -1.67 13.81
N PHE A 383 0.25 -1.10 14.09
CA PHE A 383 0.08 0.35 14.27
C PHE A 383 0.31 0.79 15.73
N ALA A 384 -0.47 0.22 16.65
CA ALA A 384 -0.37 0.53 18.06
C ALA A 384 0.76 -0.26 18.74
N PRO A 385 1.39 0.28 19.79
CA PRO A 385 2.49 -0.40 20.49
C PRO A 385 1.99 -1.59 21.31
N LEU A 386 0.70 -1.62 21.69
CA LEU A 386 0.09 -2.66 22.53
C LEU A 386 0.80 -2.90 23.87
N THR A 387 1.53 -1.91 24.36
CA THR A 387 2.18 -1.95 25.68
C THR A 387 1.15 -1.73 26.80
N MET A 388 1.47 -2.21 28.01
CA MET A 388 0.60 -2.04 29.18
C MET A 388 0.19 -0.58 29.42
N GLY A 389 1.14 0.35 29.30
CA GLY A 389 0.88 1.79 29.46
C GLY A 389 -0.16 2.32 28.47
N TRP A 390 -0.09 1.87 27.21
CA TRP A 390 -1.07 2.22 26.19
C TRP A 390 -2.48 1.71 26.53
N CYS A 391 -2.59 0.46 27.00
CA CYS A 391 -3.87 -0.11 27.45
C CYS A 391 -4.47 0.68 28.62
N ILE A 392 -3.65 0.98 29.64
CA ILE A 392 -4.06 1.73 30.84
C ILE A 392 -4.53 3.14 30.47
N ASP A 393 -3.77 3.84 29.63
CA ASP A 393 -4.11 5.20 29.23
C ASP A 393 -5.38 5.24 28.38
N CYS A 394 -5.62 4.23 27.55
CA CYS A 394 -6.90 4.06 26.85
C CYS A 394 -8.04 3.88 27.86
N HIS A 395 -7.91 2.95 28.82
CA HIS A 395 -8.93 2.69 29.84
C HIS A 395 -9.24 3.90 30.73
N ARG A 396 -8.26 4.78 30.97
CA ARG A 396 -8.44 6.03 31.72
C ARG A 396 -9.22 7.09 30.95
N LYS A 397 -9.16 7.08 29.62
CA LYS A 397 -9.71 8.14 28.76
C LYS A 397 -11.02 7.74 28.08
N THR A 398 -11.23 6.44 27.85
CA THR A 398 -12.39 5.92 27.15
C THR A 398 -13.59 5.79 28.08
N GLU A 399 -14.65 6.52 27.74
CA GLU A 399 -15.97 6.43 28.37
C GLU A 399 -16.65 5.11 27.98
N VAL A 400 -17.31 4.47 28.94
CA VAL A 400 -18.11 3.26 28.72
C VAL A 400 -19.46 3.68 28.15
N LYS A 401 -19.90 3.01 27.09
CA LYS A 401 -21.27 3.16 26.55
C LYS A 401 -22.26 2.51 27.51
N MET A 402 -23.03 3.33 28.22
CA MET A 402 -23.97 2.87 29.24
C MET A 402 -25.42 2.90 28.74
N GLU A 403 -25.68 3.64 27.67
CA GLU A 403 -26.99 3.77 27.05
C GLU A 403 -27.44 2.44 26.42
N GLY A 404 -28.67 2.01 26.73
CA GLY A 404 -29.26 0.80 26.15
C GLY A 404 -28.79 -0.52 26.77
N ASN A 405 -28.04 -0.49 27.89
CA ASN A 405 -27.64 -1.69 28.61
C ASN A 405 -28.22 -1.70 30.03
N GLU A 406 -29.24 -2.53 30.25
CA GLU A 406 -29.92 -2.68 31.54
C GLU A 406 -28.98 -3.11 32.69
N TYR A 407 -27.87 -3.78 32.37
CA TYR A 407 -26.85 -4.14 33.35
C TYR A 407 -26.21 -2.90 34.00
N TYR A 408 -26.03 -1.82 33.22
CA TYR A 408 -25.37 -0.62 33.72
C TYR A 408 -26.31 0.35 34.42
N THR A 409 -27.63 0.20 34.36
CA THR A 409 -28.57 1.18 34.96
C THR A 409 -28.32 1.39 36.46
N LYS A 410 -28.20 0.31 37.23
CA LYS A 410 -27.95 0.41 38.69
C LYS A 410 -26.52 0.83 39.01
N ILE A 411 -25.55 0.27 38.29
CA ILE A 411 -24.12 0.54 38.49
C ILE A 411 -23.77 1.99 38.14
N HIS A 412 -24.37 2.52 37.08
CA HIS A 412 -24.22 3.89 36.63
C HIS A 412 -24.67 4.87 37.72
N GLU A 413 -25.87 4.69 38.29
CA GLU A 413 -26.39 5.58 39.32
C GLU A 413 -25.51 5.61 40.58
N GLU A 414 -25.03 4.45 41.05
CA GLU A 414 -24.19 4.37 42.24
C GLU A 414 -22.79 4.96 42.01
N LEU A 415 -22.14 4.60 40.90
CA LEU A 415 -20.78 5.06 40.61
C LEU A 415 -20.74 6.52 40.15
N SER A 416 -21.76 6.98 39.42
CA SER A 416 -21.92 8.39 39.07
C SER A 416 -22.03 9.25 40.32
N LYS A 417 -22.87 8.86 41.29
CA LYS A 417 -22.97 9.54 42.59
C LYS A 417 -21.64 9.52 43.36
N LYS A 418 -20.93 8.39 43.36
CA LYS A 418 -19.65 8.25 44.06
C LYS A 418 -18.54 9.14 43.49
N TYR A 419 -18.43 9.21 42.17
CA TYR A 419 -17.34 9.92 41.50
C TYR A 419 -17.73 11.34 41.05
N GLY A 420 -19.02 11.71 41.13
CA GLY A 420 -19.52 13.01 40.73
C GLY A 420 -19.41 13.27 39.22
N VAL A 421 -19.56 12.22 38.40
CA VAL A 421 -19.43 12.30 36.94
C VAL A 421 -20.64 11.68 36.24
N ASP A 422 -21.10 12.32 35.15
CA ASP A 422 -22.22 11.82 34.33
C ASP A 422 -21.79 10.67 33.41
N LYS A 423 -20.48 10.46 33.23
CA LYS A 423 -19.93 9.40 32.39
C LYS A 423 -18.78 8.71 33.08
N LEU A 424 -18.77 7.38 33.01
CA LEU A 424 -17.77 6.54 33.65
C LEU A 424 -16.78 6.03 32.61
N THR A 425 -15.51 6.04 32.97
CA THR A 425 -14.42 5.45 32.20
C THR A 425 -14.25 3.97 32.54
N ALA A 426 -13.61 3.21 31.66
CA ALA A 426 -13.27 1.81 31.97
C ALA A 426 -12.43 1.70 33.26
N ALA A 427 -11.57 2.68 33.54
CA ALA A 427 -10.81 2.77 34.78
C ALA A 427 -11.71 2.90 36.03
N GLN A 428 -12.74 3.75 35.99
CA GLN A 428 -13.68 3.91 37.12
C GLN A 428 -14.56 2.67 37.36
N MET A 429 -14.74 1.84 36.33
CA MET A 429 -15.42 0.54 36.40
C MET A 429 -14.50 -0.60 36.90
N GLY A 430 -13.27 -0.28 37.31
CA GLY A 430 -12.30 -1.25 37.81
C GLY A 430 -11.49 -1.93 36.70
N GLY A 431 -11.47 -1.40 35.48
CA GLY A 431 -10.68 -1.91 34.35
C GLY A 431 -9.15 -1.71 34.48
N LEU A 432 -8.66 -1.40 35.67
CA LEU A 432 -7.23 -1.26 36.01
C LEU A 432 -6.78 -2.26 37.09
N GLU A 433 -7.64 -3.19 37.50
CA GLU A 433 -7.29 -4.24 38.46
C GLU A 433 -6.45 -5.33 37.80
N CYS A 434 -5.36 -5.76 38.45
CA CYS A 434 -4.42 -6.75 37.91
C CYS A 434 -5.11 -8.06 37.50
N GLY A 435 -6.04 -8.55 38.32
CA GLY A 435 -6.74 -9.81 38.09
C GLY A 435 -7.73 -9.81 36.93
N LYS A 436 -8.07 -8.64 36.37
CA LYS A 436 -8.99 -8.55 35.21
C LYS A 436 -8.25 -8.57 33.87
N CYS A 437 -6.93 -8.42 33.89
CA CYS A 437 -6.10 -8.34 32.70
C CYS A 437 -5.03 -9.44 32.64
N HIS A 438 -4.57 -9.96 33.77
CA HIS A 438 -3.44 -10.89 33.82
C HIS A 438 -3.78 -12.34 34.21
N TYR A 439 -5.04 -12.59 34.56
CA TYR A 439 -5.58 -13.88 34.99
C TYR A 439 -7.03 -14.00 34.51
#